data_AF-D6RQC1-F1
#
_entry.id   AF-D6RQC1-F1
#
_cell.length_a   1.000
_cell.length_b   1.000
_cell.length_c   1.000
_cell.angle_alpha   90.00
_cell.angle_beta   90.00
_cell.angle_gamma   90.00
#
_symmetry.space_group_name_H-M   'P 1'
#
loop_
_entity.id
_entity.type
_entity.pdbx_description
1 polymer ?
#
loop_
_entity_poly.entity_id
_entity_poly.type
_entity_poly.pdbx_seq_one_letter_code
_entity_poly.pdbx_strand_id
1 'polypeptide(L)'
;MVAESNVALVRVFIILQMIGCFSFAFMIFSALVFPSVRRHPVWYNFCLSWVMFSLSYSLLSFAGQQFTLSSQTICKAQAAMVYAAPFLAGGSSIALVLQLLLNILAVLSHSPVKRSFPIISFSSIVVPWVMWTAIVIGVVVLIEQNPQLVSISHNGTFCIVIRSPVPRLTAIAAAVSSIAIVALEVVISYLLYRHRAIKDIFRQSLAMAVRVFIFTAVAMTAAV
;
A
#
# COMPACT_ATOMS: atom_id res chain seq x y z
N MET A 1 7.07 -29.69 -6.64
CA MET A 1 7.46 -29.98 -5.24
C MET A 1 7.94 -28.69 -4.62
N VAL A 2 7.18 -28.13 -3.69
CA VAL A 2 7.58 -26.95 -2.91
C VAL A 2 8.46 -27.47 -1.77
N ALA A 3 9.71 -27.02 -1.67
CA ALA A 3 10.59 -27.41 -0.57
C ALA A 3 9.96 -27.03 0.78
N GLU A 4 10.15 -27.83 1.83
CA GLU A 4 9.56 -27.57 3.16
C GLU A 4 9.90 -26.17 3.70
N SER A 5 11.08 -25.64 3.37
CA SER A 5 11.50 -24.26 3.70
C SER A 5 10.55 -23.19 3.17
N ASN A 6 9.96 -23.40 1.99
CA ASN A 6 9.07 -22.44 1.37
C ASN A 6 7.68 -22.41 2.04
N VAL A 7 7.25 -23.51 2.67
CA VAL A 7 5.93 -23.57 3.32
C VAL A 7 5.86 -22.66 4.54
N ALA A 8 6.92 -22.64 5.36
CA ALA A 8 7.00 -21.74 6.52
C ALA A 8 7.00 -20.27 6.06
N LEU A 9 7.80 -19.94 5.05
CA LEU A 9 7.85 -18.60 4.46
C LEU A 9 6.47 -18.14 3.95
N VAL A 10 5.78 -19.00 3.20
CA VAL A 10 4.44 -18.71 2.67
C VAL A 10 3.43 -18.47 3.79
N ARG A 11 3.46 -19.29 4.86
CA ARG A 11 2.57 -19.10 6.01
C ARG A 11 2.82 -17.78 6.72
N VAL A 12 4.09 -17.45 6.99
CA VAL A 12 4.46 -16.17 7.63
C VAL A 12 4.01 -15.00 6.77
N PHE A 13 4.25 -15.07 5.45
CA PHE A 13 3.83 -14.06 4.50
C PHE A 13 2.30 -13.82 4.53
N ILE A 14 1.51 -14.89 4.48
CA ILE A 14 0.05 -14.80 4.54
C ILE A 14 -0.41 -14.24 5.89
N ILE A 15 0.14 -14.71 7.00
CA ILE A 15 -0.21 -14.22 8.35
C ILE A 15 0.03 -12.71 8.44
N LEU A 16 1.19 -12.23 7.96
CA LEU A 16 1.50 -10.80 7.94
C LEU A 16 0.50 -10.02 7.10
N GLN A 17 0.12 -10.52 5.93
CA GLN A 17 -0.88 -9.85 5.09
C GLN A 17 -2.27 -9.84 5.71
N MET A 18 -2.69 -10.92 6.37
CA MET A 18 -3.96 -10.97 7.08
C MET A 18 -3.99 -9.99 8.26
N ILE A 19 -2.90 -9.90 9.03
CA ILE A 19 -2.76 -8.92 10.12
C ILE A 19 -2.88 -7.49 9.57
N GLY A 20 -2.22 -7.19 8.45
CA GLY A 20 -2.33 -5.91 7.76
C GLY A 20 -3.77 -5.60 7.35
N CYS A 21 -4.40 -6.53 6.65
CA CYS A 21 -5.79 -6.42 6.20
C CYS A 21 -6.75 -6.14 7.36
N PHE A 22 -6.74 -6.98 8.41
CA PHE A 22 -7.62 -6.82 9.56
C PHE A 22 -7.32 -5.54 10.34
N SER A 23 -6.04 -5.16 10.48
CA SER A 23 -5.66 -3.91 11.16
C SER A 23 -6.25 -2.69 10.47
N PHE A 24 -6.11 -2.58 9.13
CA PHE A 24 -6.63 -1.45 8.38
C PHE A 24 -8.15 -1.47 8.27
N ALA A 25 -8.77 -2.65 8.13
CA ALA A 25 -10.22 -2.79 8.15
C ALA A 25 -10.80 -2.35 9.52
N PHE A 26 -10.16 -2.76 10.62
CA PHE A 26 -10.57 -2.35 11.97
C PHE A 26 -10.37 -0.84 12.20
N MET A 27 -9.31 -0.25 11.65
CA MET A 27 -9.13 1.21 11.66
C MET A 27 -10.28 1.93 10.95
N ILE A 28 -10.67 1.48 9.76
CA ILE A 28 -11.80 2.07 9.02
C ILE A 28 -13.08 1.89 9.83
N PHE A 29 -13.36 0.66 10.30
CA PHE A 29 -14.55 0.34 11.06
C PHE A 29 -14.67 1.20 12.33
N SER A 30 -13.61 1.29 13.14
CA SER A 30 -13.60 2.13 14.34
C SER A 30 -13.84 3.60 14.01
N ALA A 31 -13.25 4.13 12.93
CA ALA A 31 -13.48 5.51 12.51
C ALA A 31 -14.92 5.77 12.02
N LEU A 32 -15.63 4.75 11.53
CA LEU A 32 -17.04 4.85 11.14
C LEU A 32 -17.98 4.74 12.35
N VAL A 33 -17.65 3.90 13.33
CA VAL A 33 -18.44 3.70 14.56
C VAL A 33 -18.34 4.88 15.52
N PHE A 34 -17.19 5.58 15.54
CA PHE A 34 -16.95 6.72 16.42
C PHE A 34 -16.93 8.05 15.65
N PRO A 35 -18.10 8.61 15.26
CA PRO A 35 -18.19 9.82 14.43
C PRO A 35 -17.63 11.09 15.11
N SER A 36 -17.35 11.02 16.42
CA SER A 36 -16.67 12.08 17.17
C SER A 36 -15.28 12.40 16.60
N VAL A 37 -14.61 11.41 16.01
CA VAL A 37 -13.28 11.58 15.43
C VAL A 37 -13.38 11.86 13.93
N ARG A 38 -13.53 13.14 13.55
CA ARG A 38 -13.54 13.54 12.13
C ARG A 38 -12.17 13.29 11.49
N ARG A 39 -12.08 12.30 10.61
CA ARG A 39 -10.88 11.99 9.81
C ARG A 39 -11.01 12.55 8.39
N HIS A 40 -9.87 12.87 7.80
CA HIS A 40 -9.82 13.37 6.42
C HIS A 40 -10.07 12.21 5.42
N PRO A 41 -10.79 12.41 4.30
CA PRO A 41 -11.07 11.37 3.30
C PRO A 41 -9.82 10.65 2.78
N VAL A 42 -8.69 11.36 2.64
CA VAL A 42 -7.40 10.79 2.21
C VAL A 42 -6.90 9.69 3.16
N TRP A 43 -7.22 9.78 4.46
CA TRP A 43 -6.84 8.75 5.44
C TRP A 43 -7.64 7.46 5.21
N TYR A 44 -8.94 7.55 4.93
CA TYR A 44 -9.74 6.38 4.56
C TYR A 44 -9.24 5.76 3.26
N ASN A 45 -8.88 6.59 2.27
CA ASN A 45 -8.32 6.13 1.01
C ASN A 45 -7.02 5.32 1.21
N PHE A 46 -6.12 5.83 2.05
CA PHE A 46 -4.90 5.14 2.44
C PHE A 46 -5.22 3.79 3.11
N CYS A 47 -6.07 3.76 4.14
CA CYS A 47 -6.42 2.49 4.79
C CYS A 47 -7.05 1.49 3.80
N LEU A 48 -7.94 1.96 2.93
CA LEU A 48 -8.60 1.10 1.94
C LEU A 48 -7.61 0.56 0.90
N SER A 49 -6.64 1.36 0.46
CA SER A 49 -5.59 0.88 -0.45
C SER A 49 -4.74 -0.23 0.17
N TRP A 50 -4.44 -0.16 1.46
CA TRP A 50 -3.66 -1.18 2.15
C TRP A 50 -4.46 -2.46 2.38
N VAL A 51 -5.77 -2.34 2.63
CA VAL A 51 -6.68 -3.50 2.62
C VAL A 51 -6.64 -4.18 1.24
N MET A 52 -6.80 -3.42 0.16
CA MET A 52 -6.75 -3.96 -1.21
C MET A 52 -5.39 -4.58 -1.53
N PHE A 53 -4.29 -3.95 -1.09
CA PHE A 53 -2.93 -4.49 -1.23
C PHE A 53 -2.84 -5.86 -0.57
N SER A 54 -3.20 -5.98 0.72
CA SER A 54 -3.14 -7.26 1.44
C SER A 54 -4.07 -8.32 0.86
N LEU A 55 -5.30 -7.96 0.45
CA LEU A 55 -6.24 -8.87 -0.21
C LEU A 55 -5.68 -9.40 -1.53
N SER A 56 -5.01 -8.55 -2.32
CA SER A 56 -4.38 -8.94 -3.59
C SER A 56 -3.34 -10.04 -3.39
N TYR A 57 -2.52 -9.94 -2.34
CA TYR A 57 -1.52 -10.97 -2.03
C TYR A 57 -2.12 -12.23 -1.37
N SER A 58 -3.24 -12.11 -0.65
CA SER A 58 -3.89 -13.25 0.02
C SER A 58 -4.91 -14.01 -0.85
N LEU A 59 -5.18 -13.59 -2.08
CA LEU A 59 -6.21 -14.18 -2.96
C LEU A 59 -6.08 -15.70 -3.12
N LEU A 60 -4.87 -16.19 -3.37
CA LEU A 60 -4.59 -17.62 -3.56
C LEU A 60 -4.86 -18.44 -2.28
N SER A 61 -4.58 -17.84 -1.12
CA SER A 61 -4.85 -18.45 0.18
C SER A 61 -6.35 -18.55 0.44
N PHE A 62 -7.13 -17.53 0.10
CA PHE A 62 -8.59 -17.59 0.25
C PHE A 62 -9.24 -18.59 -0.68
N ALA A 63 -8.66 -18.80 -1.87
CA ALA A 63 -9.10 -19.82 -2.80
C ALA A 63 -8.73 -21.26 -2.39
N GLY A 64 -7.94 -21.45 -1.32
CA GLY A 64 -7.39 -22.76 -0.95
C GLY A 64 -6.39 -23.31 -1.97
N GLN A 65 -5.85 -22.45 -2.84
CA GLN A 65 -4.99 -22.80 -3.98
C GLN A 65 -3.52 -22.43 -3.77
N GLN A 66 -3.11 -22.13 -2.53
CA GLN A 66 -1.75 -21.73 -2.22
C GLN A 66 -0.72 -22.86 -2.43
N PHE A 67 -1.08 -24.10 -2.06
CA PHE A 67 -0.18 -25.26 -2.10
C PHE A 67 -0.60 -26.33 -3.12
N THR A 68 -1.74 -26.14 -3.78
CA THR A 68 -2.29 -27.07 -4.79
C THR A 68 -2.09 -26.48 -6.19
N LEU A 69 -2.41 -27.27 -7.23
CA LEU A 69 -2.38 -26.78 -8.61
C LEU A 69 -3.36 -25.61 -8.73
N SER A 70 -2.84 -24.38 -8.75
CA SER A 70 -3.66 -23.17 -8.78
C SER A 70 -4.49 -23.14 -10.07
N SER A 71 -5.77 -22.80 -9.93
CA SER A 71 -6.59 -22.49 -11.09
C SER A 71 -5.99 -21.30 -11.82
N GLN A 72 -5.77 -21.45 -13.12
CA GLN A 72 -5.14 -20.40 -13.92
C GLN A 72 -5.86 -19.06 -13.75
N THR A 73 -7.19 -19.05 -13.68
CA THR A 73 -8.00 -17.84 -13.51
C THR A 73 -7.66 -17.05 -12.25
N ILE A 74 -7.56 -17.72 -11.09
CA ILE A 74 -7.27 -17.03 -9.81
C ILE A 74 -5.83 -16.54 -9.80
N CYS A 75 -4.89 -17.33 -10.34
CA CYS A 75 -3.50 -16.94 -10.44
C CYS A 75 -3.29 -15.73 -11.37
N LYS A 76 -3.98 -15.69 -12.51
CA LYS A 76 -4.01 -14.54 -13.43
C LYS A 76 -4.56 -13.28 -12.75
N ALA A 77 -5.70 -13.40 -12.06
CA ALA A 77 -6.30 -12.29 -11.33
C ALA A 77 -5.37 -11.78 -10.21
N GLN A 78 -4.78 -12.69 -9.44
CA GLN A 78 -3.83 -12.35 -8.38
C GLN A 78 -2.63 -11.59 -8.95
N ALA A 79 -2.01 -12.10 -10.01
CA ALA A 79 -0.86 -11.47 -10.64
C ALA A 79 -1.20 -10.03 -11.10
N ALA A 80 -2.34 -9.84 -11.77
CA ALA A 80 -2.77 -8.51 -12.21
C ALA A 80 -2.95 -7.52 -11.04
N MET A 81 -3.60 -7.95 -9.97
CA MET A 81 -3.81 -7.11 -8.79
C MET A 81 -2.49 -6.80 -8.06
N VAL A 82 -1.61 -7.79 -7.93
CA VAL A 82 -0.29 -7.64 -7.28
C VAL A 82 0.59 -6.64 -8.02
N TYR A 83 0.65 -6.70 -9.35
CA TYR A 83 1.46 -5.75 -10.13
C TYR A 83 0.89 -4.33 -10.14
N ALA A 84 -0.42 -4.17 -9.98
CA ALA A 84 -1.08 -2.88 -9.84
C ALA A 84 -0.98 -2.30 -8.43
N ALA A 85 -0.82 -3.15 -7.40
CA ALA A 85 -0.93 -2.75 -6.00
C ALA A 85 0.04 -1.62 -5.59
N PRO A 86 1.30 -1.57 -6.04
CA PRO A 86 2.21 -0.46 -5.69
C PRO A 86 1.77 0.91 -6.21
N PHE A 87 1.04 0.97 -7.33
CA PHE A 87 0.50 2.24 -7.84
C PHE A 87 -0.62 2.78 -6.92
N LEU A 88 -1.46 1.88 -6.41
CA LEU A 88 -2.53 2.23 -5.47
C LEU A 88 -1.95 2.63 -4.10
N ALA A 89 -1.17 1.74 -3.50
CA ALA A 89 -0.62 1.91 -2.15
C ALA A 89 0.44 3.03 -2.10
N GLY A 90 1.32 3.11 -3.11
CA GLY A 90 2.30 4.18 -3.22
C GLY A 90 1.62 5.54 -3.42
N GLY A 91 0.67 5.62 -4.36
CA GLY A 91 -0.07 6.85 -4.64
C GLY A 91 -0.89 7.36 -3.44
N SER A 92 -1.61 6.47 -2.75
CA SER A 92 -2.38 6.84 -1.55
C SER A 92 -1.49 7.23 -0.36
N SER A 93 -0.30 6.62 -0.23
CA SER A 93 0.67 6.95 0.82
C SER A 93 1.28 8.33 0.58
N ILE A 94 1.70 8.63 -0.65
CA ILE A 94 2.18 9.97 -1.03
C ILE A 94 1.09 11.00 -0.78
N ALA A 95 -0.16 10.72 -1.17
CA ALA A 95 -1.29 11.61 -0.91
C ALA A 95 -1.48 11.91 0.59
N LEU A 96 -1.38 10.89 1.45
CA LEU A 96 -1.51 11.06 2.89
C LEU A 96 -0.38 11.89 3.48
N VAL A 97 0.87 11.60 3.10
CA VAL A 97 2.05 12.33 3.60
C VAL A 97 2.07 13.77 3.09
N LEU A 98 1.69 14.00 1.83
CA LEU A 98 1.55 15.34 1.27
C LEU A 98 0.46 16.14 1.99
N GLN A 99 -0.70 15.53 2.26
CA GLN A 99 -1.76 16.16 3.04
C GLN A 99 -1.28 16.53 4.46
N LEU A 100 -0.48 15.68 5.09
CA LEU A 100 0.13 15.97 6.39
C LEU A 100 1.11 17.15 6.31
N LEU A 101 1.98 17.18 5.30
CA LEU A 101 2.91 18.28 5.06
C LEU A 101 2.15 19.61 4.85
N LEU A 102 1.12 19.62 4.00
CA LEU A 102 0.30 20.81 3.74
C LEU A 102 -0.40 21.29 5.01
N ASN A 103 -0.91 20.38 5.84
CA ASN A 103 -1.52 20.73 7.13
C ASN A 103 -0.50 21.38 8.08
N ILE A 104 0.74 20.86 8.14
CA ILE A 104 1.81 21.44 8.97
C ILE A 104 2.20 22.82 8.46
N LEU A 105 2.42 22.96 7.15
CA LEU A 105 2.75 24.25 6.52
C LEU A 105 1.66 25.29 6.75
N ALA A 106 0.38 24.89 6.66
CA ALA A 106 -0.75 25.77 6.94
C ALA A 106 -0.71 26.30 8.38
N VAL A 107 -0.45 25.43 9.37
CA VAL A 107 -0.31 25.81 10.78
C VAL A 107 0.87 26.76 10.99
N LEU A 108 2.04 26.47 10.37
CA LEU A 108 3.23 27.30 10.50
C LEU A 108 3.09 28.68 9.84
N SER A 109 2.34 28.77 8.75
CA SER A 109 2.22 30.01 7.97
C SER A 109 1.41 31.11 8.65
N HIS A 110 0.70 30.83 9.77
CA HIS A 110 -0.24 31.75 10.45
C HIS A 110 -1.24 32.46 9.52
N SER A 111 -1.34 32.03 8.26
CA SER A 111 -2.04 32.76 7.23
C SER A 111 -3.49 32.31 7.20
N PRO A 112 -4.46 33.25 7.26
CA PRO A 112 -5.89 32.93 7.23
C PRO A 112 -6.38 32.49 5.85
N VAL A 113 -5.49 32.02 4.97
CA VAL A 113 -5.84 31.52 3.63
C VAL A 113 -6.78 30.33 3.81
N LYS A 114 -8.06 30.61 3.61
CA LYS A 114 -9.18 29.68 3.63
C LYS A 114 -8.80 28.46 2.77
N ARG A 115 -8.68 27.33 3.47
CA ARG A 115 -8.63 25.96 2.96
C ARG A 115 -9.62 25.77 1.82
N SER A 116 -9.13 25.84 0.58
CA SER A 116 -9.81 25.26 -0.56
C SER A 116 -8.81 24.42 -1.34
N PHE A 117 -8.49 23.25 -0.79
CA PHE A 117 -7.84 22.18 -1.56
C PHE A 117 -8.79 21.00 -1.83
N PRO A 118 -10.12 21.15 -2.00
CA PRO A 118 -10.98 20.02 -2.28
C PRO A 118 -10.60 19.35 -3.60
N ILE A 119 -10.10 20.12 -4.57
CA ILE A 119 -9.63 19.61 -5.87
C ILE A 119 -8.38 18.75 -5.70
N ILE A 120 -7.39 19.20 -4.90
CA ILE A 120 -6.18 18.42 -4.64
C ILE A 120 -6.53 17.16 -3.85
N SER A 121 -7.33 17.27 -2.79
CA SER A 121 -7.77 16.12 -2.00
C SER A 121 -8.59 15.11 -2.82
N PHE A 122 -9.48 15.57 -3.68
CA PHE A 122 -10.28 14.70 -4.55
C PHE A 122 -9.40 14.02 -5.60
N SER A 123 -8.53 14.77 -6.27
CA SER A 123 -7.57 14.24 -7.25
C SER A 123 -6.66 13.19 -6.62
N SER A 124 -6.12 13.46 -5.43
CA SER A 124 -5.27 12.52 -4.68
C SER A 124 -5.98 11.22 -4.26
N ILE A 125 -7.32 11.20 -4.24
CA ILE A 125 -8.09 9.98 -3.99
C ILE A 125 -8.34 9.27 -5.31
N VAL A 126 -8.85 9.96 -6.32
CA VAL A 126 -9.27 9.33 -7.59
C VAL A 126 -8.09 8.78 -8.39
N VAL A 127 -6.98 9.51 -8.47
CA VAL A 127 -5.84 9.16 -9.33
C VAL A 127 -5.25 7.77 -9.00
N PRO A 128 -4.94 7.42 -7.74
CA PRO A 128 -4.45 6.08 -7.40
C PRO A 128 -5.40 4.94 -7.82
N TRP A 129 -6.71 5.11 -7.70
CA TRP A 129 -7.69 4.10 -8.11
C TRP A 129 -7.81 3.96 -9.62
N VAL A 130 -7.81 5.08 -10.35
CA VAL A 130 -7.82 5.06 -11.82
C VAL A 130 -6.54 4.42 -12.35
N MET A 131 -5.37 4.77 -11.80
CA MET A 131 -4.11 4.11 -12.18
C MET A 131 -4.13 2.61 -11.85
N TRP A 132 -4.59 2.23 -10.66
CA TRP A 132 -4.69 0.83 -10.28
C TRP A 132 -5.59 0.03 -11.24
N THR A 133 -6.80 0.52 -11.51
CA THR A 133 -7.72 -0.15 -12.45
C THR A 133 -7.15 -0.24 -13.86
N ALA A 134 -6.53 0.82 -14.36
CA ALA A 134 -5.89 0.82 -15.67
C ALA A 134 -4.76 -0.21 -15.77
N ILE A 135 -3.91 -0.31 -14.74
CA ILE A 135 -2.81 -1.30 -14.70
C ILE A 135 -3.37 -2.73 -14.57
N VAL A 136 -4.41 -2.96 -13.74
CA VAL A 136 -5.07 -4.27 -13.65
C VAL A 136 -5.59 -4.70 -15.02
N ILE A 137 -6.34 -3.83 -15.71
CA ILE A 137 -6.88 -4.12 -17.05
C ILE A 137 -5.74 -4.41 -18.03
N GLY A 138 -4.70 -3.58 -18.06
CA GLY A 138 -3.55 -3.78 -18.93
C GLY A 138 -2.83 -5.11 -18.71
N VAL A 139 -2.64 -5.51 -17.44
CA VAL A 139 -2.00 -6.79 -17.11
C VAL A 139 -2.90 -7.97 -17.43
N VAL A 140 -4.22 -7.88 -17.19
CA VAL A 140 -5.18 -8.92 -17.58
C VAL A 140 -5.17 -9.14 -19.10
N VAL A 141 -5.23 -8.06 -19.89
CA VAL A 141 -5.18 -8.15 -21.36
C VAL A 141 -3.89 -8.80 -21.84
N LEU A 142 -2.74 -8.43 -21.26
CA LEU A 142 -1.44 -9.02 -21.59
C LEU A 142 -1.39 -10.53 -21.30
N ILE A 143 -1.96 -10.94 -20.15
CA ILE A 143 -2.02 -12.32 -19.69
C ILE A 143 -2.96 -13.15 -20.57
N GLU A 144 -4.12 -12.62 -20.96
CA GLU A 144 -5.07 -13.34 -21.83
C GLU A 144 -4.49 -13.58 -23.23
N GLN A 145 -3.71 -12.64 -23.75
CA GLN A 145 -3.00 -12.84 -25.02
C GLN A 145 -1.88 -13.90 -24.92
N ASN A 146 -1.34 -14.13 -23.72
CA ASN A 146 -0.18 -15.01 -23.51
C ASN A 146 -0.34 -15.83 -22.21
N PRO A 147 -1.22 -16.84 -22.18
CA PRO A 147 -1.52 -17.59 -20.95
C PRO A 147 -0.32 -18.33 -20.36
N GLN A 148 0.71 -18.58 -21.18
CA GLN A 148 1.97 -19.24 -20.80
C GLN A 148 2.86 -18.35 -19.90
N LEU A 149 2.58 -17.05 -19.76
CA LEU A 149 3.42 -16.11 -19.02
C LEU A 149 3.16 -16.11 -17.50
N VAL A 150 2.08 -16.72 -17.03
CA VAL A 150 1.73 -16.72 -15.62
C VAL A 150 2.21 -17.99 -14.95
N SER A 151 2.99 -17.84 -13.88
CA SER A 151 3.43 -18.95 -13.04
C SER A 151 3.40 -18.53 -11.59
N ILE A 152 3.31 -19.51 -10.70
CA ILE A 152 3.57 -19.30 -9.28
C ILE A 152 5.05 -18.89 -9.12
N SER A 153 5.30 -17.91 -8.24
CA SER A 153 6.66 -17.49 -7.87
C SER A 153 7.48 -18.67 -7.37
N HIS A 154 8.80 -18.60 -7.53
CA HIS A 154 9.73 -19.63 -7.03
C HIS A 154 9.54 -19.92 -5.52
N ASN A 155 9.14 -18.90 -4.76
CA ASN A 155 8.90 -19.00 -3.32
C ASN A 155 7.50 -19.52 -2.96
N GLY A 156 6.61 -19.69 -3.94
CA GLY A 156 5.25 -20.16 -3.71
C GLY A 156 4.31 -19.15 -3.05
N THR A 157 4.70 -17.87 -2.95
CA THR A 157 3.96 -16.85 -2.19
C THR A 157 2.83 -16.21 -3.01
N PHE A 158 3.07 -15.88 -4.27
CA PHE A 158 2.10 -15.25 -5.17
C PHE A 158 2.40 -15.59 -6.64
N CYS A 159 1.45 -15.30 -7.52
CA CYS A 159 1.60 -15.48 -8.96
C CYS A 159 2.37 -14.32 -9.62
N ILE A 160 3.31 -14.67 -10.50
CA ILE A 160 4.17 -13.75 -11.26
C ILE A 160 3.93 -13.88 -12.76
N VAL A 161 4.15 -12.77 -13.48
CA VAL A 161 4.18 -12.74 -14.94
C VAL A 161 5.63 -12.80 -15.38
N ILE A 162 6.06 -13.97 -15.87
CA ILE A 162 7.43 -14.21 -16.35
C ILE A 162 7.63 -13.50 -17.70
N ARG A 163 8.88 -13.13 -18.03
CA ARG A 163 9.31 -12.64 -19.35
C ARG A 163 8.53 -11.42 -19.87
N SER A 164 8.05 -10.56 -18.98
CA SER A 164 7.36 -9.32 -19.34
C SER A 164 8.07 -8.10 -18.73
N PRO A 165 7.85 -6.88 -19.26
CA PRO A 165 8.35 -5.65 -18.65
C PRO A 165 7.56 -5.24 -17.39
N VAL A 166 6.41 -5.88 -17.12
CA VAL A 166 5.50 -5.52 -16.01
C VAL A 166 6.20 -5.54 -14.64
N PRO A 167 6.94 -6.61 -14.24
CA PRO A 167 7.64 -6.62 -12.96
C PRO A 167 8.66 -5.49 -12.82
N ARG A 168 9.35 -5.12 -13.92
CA ARG A 168 10.33 -4.01 -13.91
C ARG A 168 9.63 -2.68 -13.70
N LEU A 169 8.53 -2.43 -14.41
CA LEU A 169 7.72 -1.21 -14.25
C LEU A 169 7.16 -1.09 -12.83
N THR A 170 6.60 -2.17 -12.30
CA THR A 170 6.07 -2.20 -10.93
C THR A 170 7.19 -1.95 -9.91
N ALA A 171 8.37 -2.55 -10.09
CA ALA A 171 9.52 -2.33 -9.20
C ALA A 171 10.00 -0.87 -9.23
N ILE A 172 10.11 -0.27 -10.42
CA ILE A 172 10.47 1.14 -10.58
C ILE A 172 9.42 2.05 -9.91
N ALA A 173 8.13 1.80 -10.15
CA ALA A 173 7.04 2.57 -9.56
C ALA A 173 7.05 2.49 -8.03
N ALA A 174 7.27 1.28 -7.48
CA ALA A 174 7.41 1.07 -6.04
C ALA A 174 8.62 1.82 -5.47
N ALA A 175 9.78 1.72 -6.12
CA ALA A 175 11.00 2.41 -5.69
C ALA A 175 10.83 3.94 -5.69
N VAL A 176 10.31 4.51 -6.79
CA VAL A 176 10.04 5.95 -6.91
C VAL A 176 9.05 6.40 -5.84
N SER A 177 7.98 5.63 -5.60
CA SER A 177 6.99 5.96 -4.56
C SER A 177 7.61 5.97 -3.16
N SER A 178 8.41 4.95 -2.84
CA SER A 178 9.12 4.87 -1.55
C SER A 178 10.09 6.02 -1.35
N ILE A 179 10.88 6.38 -2.38
CA ILE A 179 11.79 7.52 -2.31
C ILE A 179 11.03 8.82 -2.06
N ALA A 180 9.91 9.04 -2.76
CA ALA A 180 9.08 10.22 -2.58
C ALA A 180 8.49 10.29 -1.15
N ILE A 181 7.99 9.17 -0.62
CA ILE A 181 7.46 9.08 0.75
C ILE A 181 8.55 9.44 1.76
N VAL A 182 9.73 8.81 1.67
CA VAL A 182 10.84 9.06 2.60
C VAL A 182 11.32 10.51 2.51
N ALA A 183 11.43 11.07 1.32
CA ALA A 183 11.82 12.48 1.14
C ALA A 183 10.81 13.43 1.81
N LEU A 184 9.51 13.19 1.63
CA LEU A 184 8.46 13.98 2.27
C LEU A 184 8.47 13.84 3.80
N GLU A 185 8.69 12.62 4.32
CA GLU A 185 8.81 12.36 5.75
C GLU A 185 10.03 13.06 6.37
N VAL A 186 11.16 13.09 5.67
CA VAL A 186 12.36 13.84 6.10
C VAL A 186 12.08 15.33 6.15
N VAL A 187 11.39 15.89 5.14
CA VAL A 187 10.98 17.31 5.14
C VAL A 187 10.04 17.62 6.31
N ILE A 188 9.02 16.78 6.53
CA ILE A 188 8.11 16.92 7.68
C ILE A 188 8.89 16.89 9.00
N SER A 189 9.78 15.91 9.16
CA SER A 189 10.58 15.72 10.37
C SER A 189 11.51 16.92 10.61
N TYR A 190 12.15 17.44 9.56
CA TYR A 190 12.99 18.63 9.63
C TYR A 190 12.18 19.88 10.03
N LEU A 191 11.00 20.10 9.41
CA LEU A 191 10.14 21.24 9.72
C LEU A 191 9.66 21.21 11.17
N LEU A 192 9.27 20.02 11.66
CA LEU A 192 8.85 19.81 13.04
C LEU A 192 10.01 19.98 14.03
N TYR A 193 11.19 19.46 13.71
CA TYR A 193 12.38 19.63 14.54
C TYR A 193 12.79 21.10 14.65
N ARG A 194 12.69 21.85 13.54
CA ARG A 194 13.01 23.28 13.51
C ARG A 194 12.00 24.11 14.30
N HIS A 195 10.72 23.78 14.21
CA HIS A 195 9.63 24.49 14.89
C HIS A 195 9.21 23.73 16.16
N ARG A 196 10.15 23.59 17.12
CA ARG A 196 10.00 22.83 18.40
C ARG A 196 8.79 23.21 19.28
N ALA A 197 7.97 24.17 18.90
CA ALA A 197 6.77 24.61 19.61
C ALA A 197 5.57 23.66 19.45
N ILE A 198 5.61 22.66 18.57
CA ILE A 198 4.48 21.73 18.30
C ILE A 198 4.78 20.32 18.86
N LYS A 199 5.20 20.24 20.12
CA LYS A 199 5.47 18.93 20.77
C LYS A 199 4.21 18.10 21.04
N ASP A 200 3.05 18.73 21.23
CA ASP A 200 1.84 18.01 21.65
C ASP A 200 1.11 17.28 20.51
N ILE A 201 1.16 17.78 19.28
CA ILE A 201 0.55 17.10 18.11
C ILE A 201 1.32 15.81 17.76
N PHE A 202 2.61 15.74 18.11
CA PHE A 202 3.50 14.64 17.70
C PHE A 202 3.28 13.35 18.50
N ARG A 203 2.66 13.40 19.68
CA ARG A 203 2.39 12.19 20.48
C ARG A 203 1.49 11.21 19.75
N GLN A 204 0.65 11.70 18.82
CA GLN A 204 -0.26 10.88 18.00
C GLN A 204 0.39 10.38 16.69
N SER A 205 1.30 11.15 16.08
CA SER A 205 2.04 10.74 14.87
C SER A 205 3.23 9.83 15.17
N LEU A 206 3.87 9.97 16.34
CA LEU A 206 4.94 9.08 16.80
C LEU A 206 4.46 7.62 16.86
N ALA A 207 3.23 7.38 17.30
CA ALA A 207 2.63 6.04 17.33
C ALA A 207 2.47 5.44 15.92
N MET A 208 2.16 6.26 14.91
CA MET A 208 2.10 5.83 13.50
C MET A 208 3.51 5.61 12.92
N ALA A 209 4.46 6.51 13.19
CA ALA A 209 5.83 6.40 12.69
C ALA A 209 6.55 5.17 13.28
N VAL A 210 6.42 4.93 14.58
CA VAL A 210 6.94 3.72 15.24
C VAL A 210 6.30 2.48 14.64
N ARG A 211 4.99 2.51 14.38
CA ARG A 211 4.27 1.40 13.76
C ARG A 211 4.74 1.10 12.34
N VAL A 212 4.94 2.14 11.51
CA VAL A 212 5.51 2.01 10.16
C VAL A 212 6.92 1.44 10.26
N PHE A 213 7.79 2.00 11.10
CA PHE A 213 9.18 1.56 11.24
C PHE A 213 9.30 0.09 11.66
N ILE A 214 8.46 -0.35 12.59
CA ILE A 214 8.38 -1.77 12.99
C ILE A 214 7.96 -2.65 11.80
N PHE A 215 6.94 -2.24 11.04
CA PHE A 215 6.49 -3.01 9.88
C PHE A 215 7.52 -3.04 8.75
N THR A 216 8.23 -1.94 8.48
CA THR A 216 9.30 -1.90 7.46
C THR A 216 10.50 -2.74 7.87
N ALA A 217 10.90 -2.69 9.15
CA ALA A 217 11.99 -3.50 9.67
C ALA A 217 11.68 -5.00 9.58
N VAL A 218 10.46 -5.41 9.99
CA VAL A 218 10.00 -6.80 9.87
C VAL A 218 9.96 -7.26 8.41
N ALA A 219 9.48 -6.41 7.50
CA ALA A 219 9.45 -6.72 6.07
C ALA A 219 10.85 -6.89 5.46
N MET A 220 11.82 -6.05 5.85
CA MET A 220 13.20 -6.20 5.38
C MET A 220 13.87 -7.46 5.94
N THR A 221 13.61 -7.82 7.20
CA THR A 221 14.14 -9.07 7.77
C THR A 221 13.53 -10.33 7.17
N ALA A 222 12.33 -10.24 6.59
CA ALA A 222 11.69 -11.35 5.89
C ALA A 222 12.12 -11.48 4.41
N ALA A 223 12.83 -10.47 3.89
CA ALA A 223 13.31 -10.44 2.49
C ALA A 223 14.78 -10.91 2.34
N VAL A 224 15.45 -11.19 3.45
CA VAL A 224 16.80 -11.79 3.53
C VAL A 224 16.65 -13.27 3.87
#